data_AF-A0A504LJ82-F1
#
_entry.id   AF-A0A504LJ82-F1
#
_cell.length_a   1.000
_cell.length_b   1.000
_cell.length_c   1.000
_cell.angle_alpha   90.00
_cell.angle_beta   90.00
_cell.angle_gamma   90.00
#
_symmetry.space_group_name_H-M   'P 1'
#
loop_
_entity.id
_entity.type
_entity.pdbx_description
1 polymer ?
#
loop_
_entity_poly.entity_id
_entity_poly.type
_entity_poly.pdbx_seq_one_letter_code
_entity_poly.pdbx_strand_id
1 'polypeptide(L)'
;PKDTTAAIPKEEVKPDAVAEAIDQQQPTEEAKLPDSAPAPQARPKPQPAQAESAKAPDRKDAEKPVKEASSKPKSDEKQFNADEITALLDKQKPSGGGAKRSTQQASLGGEKDQGQKLSKSEQGALEDQLGHCWTLPVGLEGSEDFTVVVRFNLNASGKLEGRPTVEKSSGNPQFDASAVRAVQKCDVAGLQVPAGKQDIWSDVRVNFDPRAMLGL
;
A
#
# COMPACT_ATOMS: atom_id res chain seq x y z
N PRO A 1 -5.94 45.58 80.32
CA PRO A 1 -6.91 44.53 79.92
C PRO A 1 -7.13 44.58 78.39
N LYS A 2 -6.35 43.83 77.59
CA LYS A 2 -6.68 42.52 76.97
C LYS A 2 -8.01 42.61 76.18
N ASP A 3 -8.07 42.45 74.86
CA ASP A 3 -7.67 41.25 74.10
C ASP A 3 -7.53 41.50 72.58
N THR A 4 -6.87 40.53 71.91
CA THR A 4 -6.97 40.16 70.48
C THR A 4 -6.04 40.85 69.49
N THR A 5 -4.90 40.21 69.18
CA THR A 5 -4.74 39.44 67.93
C THR A 5 -3.39 38.71 67.96
N ALA A 6 -3.44 37.38 67.86
CA ALA A 6 -2.26 36.52 67.93
C ALA A 6 -1.61 36.43 66.53
N ALA A 7 -0.37 36.90 66.44
CA ALA A 7 0.52 36.66 65.31
C ALA A 7 1.09 35.24 65.41
N ILE A 8 0.91 34.45 64.35
CA ILE A 8 1.47 33.10 64.19
C ILE A 8 2.82 33.24 63.47
N PRO A 9 3.90 32.61 63.96
CA PRO A 9 5.25 32.79 63.43
C PRO A 9 5.48 32.10 62.08
N LYS A 10 6.42 32.70 61.34
CA LYS A 10 6.99 32.29 60.05
C LYS A 10 7.86 31.04 60.27
N GLU A 11 7.56 29.94 59.59
CA GLU A 11 8.45 28.78 59.53
C GLU A 11 8.96 28.58 58.10
N GLU A 12 10.28 28.54 58.02
CA GLU A 12 11.14 28.54 56.84
C GLU A 12 11.27 27.09 56.33
N VAL A 13 10.63 26.76 55.21
CA VAL A 13 10.74 25.43 54.59
C VAL A 13 12.06 25.35 53.82
N LYS A 14 13.05 24.70 54.42
CA LYS A 14 14.31 24.33 53.78
C LYS A 14 14.09 23.30 52.65
N PRO A 15 14.76 23.46 51.49
CA PRO A 15 14.71 22.53 50.37
C PRO A 15 15.83 21.48 50.51
N ASP A 16 15.58 20.39 51.24
CA ASP A 16 16.61 19.37 51.51
C ASP A 16 16.05 17.93 51.50
N ALA A 17 15.09 17.65 50.63
CA ALA A 17 14.50 16.31 50.50
C ALA A 17 14.55 15.73 49.07
N VAL A 18 15.10 16.47 48.10
CA VAL A 18 15.15 16.04 46.69
C VAL A 18 16.57 15.65 46.25
N ALA A 19 17.60 16.06 47.00
CA ALA A 19 19.00 15.76 46.66
C ALA A 19 19.46 14.38 47.19
N GLU A 20 18.87 13.88 48.28
CA GLU A 20 19.30 12.60 48.89
C GLU A 20 18.73 11.36 48.18
N ALA A 21 17.76 11.52 47.27
CA ALA A 21 17.18 10.41 46.50
C ALA A 21 17.94 10.08 45.20
N ILE A 22 18.89 10.92 44.78
CA ILE A 22 19.64 10.75 43.52
C ILE A 22 21.00 10.05 43.73
N ASP A 23 21.46 9.94 44.98
CA ASP A 23 22.79 9.41 45.33
C ASP A 23 22.80 7.89 45.65
N GLN A 24 21.62 7.26 45.80
CA GLN A 24 21.50 5.82 46.14
C GLN A 24 21.23 4.88 44.95
N GLN A 25 21.33 5.36 43.70
CA GLN A 25 21.25 4.50 42.52
C GLN A 25 22.56 4.53 41.73
N GLN A 26 23.61 4.01 42.36
CA GLN A 26 24.82 3.60 41.67
C GLN A 26 24.81 2.06 41.55
N PRO A 27 24.47 1.47 40.40
CA PRO A 27 24.70 0.05 40.16
C PRO A 27 26.19 -0.14 39.83
N THR A 28 26.99 -0.37 40.87
CA THR A 28 28.29 -1.02 40.75
C THR A 28 28.06 -2.50 40.98
N GLU A 29 27.92 -3.30 39.92
CA GLU A 29 28.51 -4.65 39.89
C GLU A 29 28.46 -5.22 38.46
N GLU A 30 29.62 -5.69 38.02
CA GLU A 30 29.91 -6.35 36.76
C GLU A 30 28.99 -7.57 36.54
N ALA A 31 28.01 -7.41 35.65
CA ALA A 31 27.40 -8.55 34.99
C ALA A 31 28.44 -9.17 34.04
N LYS A 32 29.06 -10.28 34.48
CA LYS A 32 29.91 -11.13 33.65
C LYS A 32 29.19 -11.46 32.34
N LEU A 33 29.73 -10.94 31.24
CA LEU A 33 29.40 -11.38 29.89
C LEU A 33 29.71 -12.88 29.79
N PRO A 34 28.83 -13.74 29.24
CA PRO A 34 29.20 -15.11 28.94
C PRO A 34 30.27 -15.12 27.84
N ASP A 35 31.51 -15.46 28.23
CA ASP A 35 32.65 -15.70 27.34
C ASP A 35 32.51 -17.08 26.67
N SER A 36 31.46 -17.25 25.86
CA SER A 36 31.28 -18.43 25.00
C SER A 36 30.16 -18.18 23.98
N ALA A 37 30.42 -17.28 23.04
CA ALA A 37 29.77 -17.35 21.74
C ALA A 37 30.57 -18.36 20.89
N PRO A 38 29.95 -19.43 20.33
CA PRO A 38 30.60 -20.26 19.34
C PRO A 38 31.03 -19.37 18.17
N ALA A 39 32.32 -19.36 17.85
CA ALA A 39 32.81 -18.67 16.68
C ALA A 39 32.03 -19.15 15.43
N PRO A 40 31.53 -18.25 14.58
CA PRO A 40 30.88 -18.65 13.34
C PRO A 40 31.89 -19.43 12.49
N GLN A 41 31.53 -20.66 12.12
CA GLN A 41 32.31 -21.46 11.18
C GLN A 41 32.49 -20.65 9.90
N ALA A 42 33.73 -20.54 9.43
CA ALA A 42 34.08 -19.82 8.22
C ALA A 42 33.20 -20.29 7.05
N ARG A 43 32.51 -19.35 6.40
CA ARG A 43 31.85 -19.61 5.11
C ARG A 43 32.89 -20.18 4.13
N PRO A 44 32.58 -21.26 3.39
CA PRO A 44 33.43 -21.72 2.31
C PRO A 44 33.64 -20.59 1.29
N LYS A 45 34.89 -20.34 0.91
CA LYS A 45 35.23 -19.45 -0.21
C LYS A 45 34.53 -19.96 -1.47
N PRO A 46 33.82 -19.12 -2.25
CA PRO A 46 33.38 -19.48 -3.58
C PRO A 46 34.61 -19.83 -4.43
N GLN A 47 34.60 -21.01 -5.06
CA GLN A 47 35.53 -21.31 -6.15
C GLN A 47 35.28 -20.31 -7.29
N PRO A 48 36.33 -19.72 -7.90
CA PRO A 48 36.15 -18.93 -9.11
C PRO A 48 35.66 -19.86 -10.23
N ALA A 49 34.48 -19.56 -10.77
CA ALA A 49 33.99 -20.18 -11.99
C ALA A 49 34.99 -19.88 -13.12
N GLN A 50 35.49 -20.94 -13.75
CA GLN A 50 36.34 -20.87 -14.91
C GLN A 50 35.60 -20.14 -16.04
N ALA A 51 36.24 -19.10 -16.57
CA ALA A 51 35.83 -18.47 -17.81
C ALA A 51 36.17 -19.41 -18.97
N GLU A 52 35.17 -20.11 -19.52
CA GLU A 52 35.32 -20.75 -20.82
C GLU A 52 34.95 -19.76 -21.92
N SER A 53 35.98 -19.40 -22.68
CA SER A 53 35.90 -18.71 -23.96
C SER A 53 35.39 -19.67 -25.03
N ALA A 54 34.39 -19.28 -25.82
CA ALA A 54 34.14 -19.94 -27.10
C ALA A 54 33.43 -19.02 -28.12
N LYS A 55 34.26 -18.54 -29.06
CA LYS A 55 34.01 -18.34 -30.50
C LYS A 55 32.92 -17.37 -30.97
N ALA A 56 33.40 -16.23 -31.45
CA ALA A 56 32.89 -15.56 -32.64
C ALA A 56 32.86 -16.48 -33.87
N PRO A 57 31.99 -16.17 -34.85
CA PRO A 57 32.35 -16.27 -36.25
C PRO A 57 32.27 -14.89 -36.91
N ASP A 58 33.44 -14.46 -37.38
CA ASP A 58 33.63 -13.49 -38.44
C ASP A 58 32.94 -13.98 -39.73
N ARG A 59 32.19 -13.10 -40.39
CA ARG A 59 32.16 -13.02 -41.86
C ARG A 59 31.65 -11.65 -42.30
N LYS A 60 32.59 -10.90 -42.88
CA LYS A 60 32.42 -9.86 -43.91
C LYS A 60 31.42 -10.30 -44.99
N ASP A 61 30.74 -9.44 -45.73
CA ASP A 61 31.30 -8.38 -46.58
C ASP A 61 30.17 -7.53 -47.23
N ALA A 62 30.59 -6.44 -47.91
CA ALA A 62 29.90 -5.68 -48.96
C ALA A 62 28.99 -4.48 -48.59
N GLU A 63 29.64 -3.31 -48.59
CA GLU A 63 29.39 -2.13 -49.45
C GLU A 63 28.00 -1.44 -49.56
N LYS A 64 28.04 -0.16 -49.17
CA LYS A 64 27.22 1.05 -49.46
C LYS A 64 26.68 1.10 -50.92
N PRO A 65 25.54 1.77 -51.29
CA PRO A 65 25.39 3.21 -51.04
C PRO A 65 24.00 3.86 -50.80
N VAL A 66 24.09 5.07 -50.25
CA VAL A 66 23.08 6.12 -50.07
C VAL A 66 22.33 6.43 -51.38
N LYS A 67 20.99 6.49 -51.34
CA LYS A 67 20.16 7.39 -52.15
C LYS A 67 18.93 7.85 -51.38
N GLU A 68 18.75 9.17 -51.35
CA GLU A 68 17.55 9.90 -50.97
C GLU A 68 16.30 9.42 -51.73
N ALA A 69 15.15 9.39 -51.06
CA ALA A 69 13.87 9.80 -51.65
C ALA A 69 12.75 9.84 -50.59
N SER A 70 12.34 11.07 -50.29
CA SER A 70 11.02 11.51 -49.86
C SER A 70 9.86 10.50 -50.03
N SER A 71 9.10 10.23 -48.97
CA SER A 71 7.64 10.41 -48.99
C SER A 71 7.04 10.31 -47.58
N LYS A 72 6.59 11.47 -47.12
CA LYS A 72 5.71 11.71 -45.98
C LYS A 72 4.28 11.29 -46.38
N PRO A 73 3.60 10.34 -45.71
CA PRO A 73 2.15 10.25 -45.84
C PRO A 73 1.55 11.45 -45.13
N LYS A 74 0.89 12.31 -45.91
CA LYS A 74 0.05 13.39 -45.41
C LYS A 74 -1.08 12.79 -44.59
N SER A 75 -1.38 13.47 -43.48
CA SER A 75 -2.67 13.43 -42.81
C SER A 75 -3.77 13.68 -43.84
N ASP A 76 -4.68 12.72 -44.02
CA ASP A 76 -5.97 12.96 -44.66
C ASP A 76 -7.00 13.10 -43.54
N GLU A 77 -7.23 14.34 -43.13
CA GLU A 77 -8.46 14.77 -42.47
C GLU A 77 -9.59 14.68 -43.49
N LYS A 78 -10.38 13.60 -43.45
CA LYS A 78 -11.75 13.52 -43.98
C LYS A 78 -12.45 12.36 -43.27
N GLN A 79 -13.64 12.42 -42.68
CA GLN A 79 -14.69 13.42 -42.54
C GLN A 79 -15.55 12.89 -41.38
N PHE A 80 -15.85 13.73 -40.38
CA PHE A 80 -16.86 13.41 -39.38
C PHE A 80 -18.22 13.35 -40.10
N ASN A 81 -18.77 12.15 -40.31
CA ASN A 81 -20.06 11.98 -40.96
C ASN A 81 -21.18 12.34 -39.97
N ALA A 82 -21.66 13.59 -40.01
CA ALA A 82 -22.79 14.04 -39.19
C ALA A 82 -24.08 13.24 -39.46
N ASP A 83 -24.21 12.64 -40.65
CA ASP A 83 -25.35 11.78 -41.03
C ASP A 83 -25.36 10.41 -40.33
N GLU A 84 -24.22 9.90 -39.85
CA GLU A 84 -24.22 8.68 -39.02
C GLU A 84 -24.66 8.98 -37.57
N ILE A 85 -24.47 10.22 -37.10
CA ILE A 85 -24.89 10.64 -35.76
C ILE A 85 -26.42 10.85 -35.73
N THR A 86 -27.03 11.37 -36.79
CA THR A 86 -28.50 11.52 -36.87
C THR A 86 -29.22 10.18 -36.93
N ALA A 87 -28.66 9.17 -37.60
CA ALA A 87 -29.19 7.81 -37.62
C ALA A 87 -29.10 7.08 -36.26
N LEU A 88 -28.11 7.44 -35.44
CA LEU A 88 -28.00 6.97 -34.05
C LEU A 88 -28.92 7.73 -33.09
N LEU A 89 -29.24 9.00 -33.37
CA LEU A 89 -30.11 9.83 -32.53
C LEU A 89 -31.61 9.55 -32.77
N ASP A 90 -32.04 9.23 -34.00
CA ASP A 90 -33.46 8.94 -34.32
C ASP A 90 -33.92 7.52 -33.91
N LYS A 91 -32.99 6.65 -33.51
CA LYS A 91 -33.32 5.34 -32.90
C LYS A 91 -33.80 5.44 -31.45
N GLN A 92 -33.84 6.64 -30.88
CA GLN A 92 -34.45 6.91 -29.58
C GLN A 92 -35.93 7.31 -29.74
N LYS A 93 -36.74 6.45 -30.36
CA LYS A 93 -38.21 6.55 -30.29
C LYS A 93 -38.70 5.60 -29.18
N PRO A 94 -39.39 6.10 -28.12
CA PRO A 94 -40.04 5.23 -27.17
C PRO A 94 -41.25 4.58 -27.84
N SER A 95 -41.10 3.34 -28.28
CA SER A 95 -42.24 2.49 -28.63
C SER A 95 -42.95 2.12 -27.34
N GLY A 96 -43.96 2.92 -26.97
CA GLY A 96 -44.90 2.63 -25.90
C GLY A 96 -45.70 1.37 -26.26
N GLY A 97 -45.23 0.22 -25.77
CA GLY A 97 -45.93 -1.06 -25.82
C GLY A 97 -46.46 -1.43 -24.44
N GLY A 98 -47.70 -1.04 -24.15
CA GLY A 98 -48.42 -1.51 -22.98
C GLY A 98 -48.76 -3.00 -23.07
N ALA A 99 -48.74 -3.66 -21.92
CA ALA A 99 -49.42 -4.91 -21.58
C ALA A 99 -48.98 -6.20 -22.28
N LYS A 100 -48.01 -6.90 -21.66
CA LYS A 100 -48.20 -8.29 -21.25
C LYS A 100 -47.73 -8.43 -19.80
N ARG A 101 -48.67 -8.55 -18.86
CA ARG A 101 -48.37 -8.84 -17.45
C ARG A 101 -47.87 -10.29 -17.40
N SER A 102 -46.56 -10.46 -17.48
CA SER A 102 -45.92 -11.75 -17.25
C SER A 102 -46.17 -12.16 -15.80
N THR A 103 -46.79 -13.32 -15.58
CA THR A 103 -46.89 -13.97 -14.26
C THR A 103 -45.60 -14.69 -13.87
N GLN A 104 -44.52 -14.45 -14.60
CA GLN A 104 -43.19 -14.83 -14.17
C GLN A 104 -42.82 -13.86 -13.06
N GLN A 105 -42.89 -14.35 -11.81
CA GLN A 105 -42.25 -13.74 -10.66
C GLN A 105 -40.90 -13.18 -11.14
N ALA A 106 -40.81 -11.85 -11.24
CA ALA A 106 -39.54 -11.19 -11.45
C ALA A 106 -38.75 -11.50 -10.18
N SER A 107 -37.99 -12.59 -10.19
CA SER A 107 -36.97 -12.83 -9.19
C SER A 107 -36.03 -11.64 -9.33
N LEU A 108 -36.22 -10.64 -8.47
CA LEU A 108 -35.28 -9.57 -8.17
C LEU A 108 -34.01 -10.11 -7.49
N GLY A 109 -33.70 -11.40 -7.69
CA GLY A 109 -32.35 -11.92 -7.54
C GLY A 109 -31.58 -11.55 -8.80
N GLY A 110 -31.40 -10.25 -9.03
CA GLY A 110 -30.31 -9.82 -9.88
C GLY A 110 -29.05 -10.45 -9.32
N GLU A 111 -28.25 -11.07 -10.20
CA GLU A 111 -26.89 -11.48 -9.89
C GLU A 111 -26.29 -10.41 -8.99
N LYS A 112 -25.99 -10.83 -7.75
CA LYS A 112 -25.33 -10.00 -6.74
C LYS A 112 -24.21 -9.29 -7.47
N ASP A 113 -24.33 -7.98 -7.64
CA ASP A 113 -23.48 -7.19 -8.52
C ASP A 113 -22.03 -7.36 -8.06
N GLN A 114 -21.33 -8.36 -8.62
CA GLN A 114 -19.92 -8.65 -8.34
C GLN A 114 -19.00 -7.59 -8.97
N GLY A 115 -19.59 -6.48 -9.43
CA GLY A 115 -18.95 -5.42 -10.17
C GLY A 115 -18.93 -4.08 -9.44
N GLN A 116 -19.54 -3.95 -8.26
CA GLN A 116 -19.45 -2.71 -7.49
C GLN A 116 -18.02 -2.54 -7.00
N LYS A 117 -17.22 -1.83 -7.79
CA LYS A 117 -15.89 -1.38 -7.36
C LYS A 117 -16.08 -0.44 -6.17
N LEU A 118 -15.15 -0.50 -5.21
CA LEU A 118 -15.09 0.47 -4.11
C LEU A 118 -15.15 1.89 -4.69
N SER A 119 -15.98 2.76 -4.11
CA SER A 119 -15.97 4.17 -4.51
C SER A 119 -14.64 4.81 -4.10
N LYS A 120 -14.24 5.88 -4.81
CA LYS A 120 -12.96 6.55 -4.56
C LYS A 120 -12.77 7.00 -3.10
N SER A 121 -13.86 7.43 -2.45
CA SER A 121 -13.83 7.82 -1.04
C SER A 121 -13.63 6.63 -0.10
N GLU A 122 -14.18 5.46 -0.44
CA GLU A 122 -14.02 4.23 0.35
C GLU A 122 -12.64 3.62 0.16
N GLN A 123 -12.09 3.69 -1.06
CA GLN A 123 -10.70 3.32 -1.33
C GLN A 123 -9.75 4.22 -0.54
N GLY A 124 -9.93 5.54 -0.62
CA GLY A 124 -9.10 6.49 0.13
C GLY A 124 -9.17 6.25 1.65
N ALA A 125 -10.36 6.05 2.21
CA ALA A 125 -10.50 5.76 3.63
C ALA A 125 -9.82 4.45 4.07
N LEU A 126 -9.76 3.44 3.19
CA LEU A 126 -9.02 2.20 3.44
C LEU A 126 -7.51 2.44 3.34
N GLU A 127 -7.07 3.14 2.29
CA GLU A 127 -5.66 3.51 2.08
C GLU A 127 -5.12 4.32 3.25
N ASP A 128 -5.90 5.29 3.75
CA ASP A 128 -5.57 6.08 4.93
C ASP A 128 -5.38 5.17 6.16
N GLN A 129 -6.33 4.27 6.43
CA GLN A 129 -6.22 3.32 7.55
C GLN A 129 -4.96 2.45 7.43
N LEU A 130 -4.70 1.90 6.24
CA LEU A 130 -3.53 1.08 5.99
C LEU A 130 -2.22 1.87 6.13
N GLY A 131 -2.21 3.13 5.71
CA GLY A 131 -1.10 4.06 5.89
C GLY A 131 -0.71 4.23 7.36
N HIS A 132 -1.70 4.34 8.27
CA HIS A 132 -1.44 4.42 9.71
C HIS A 132 -0.77 3.15 10.28
N CYS A 133 -1.04 1.98 9.69
CA CYS A 133 -0.42 0.74 10.11
C CYS A 133 0.92 0.47 9.43
N TRP A 134 1.16 1.11 8.28
CA TRP A 134 2.33 0.85 7.48
C TRP A 134 3.59 1.43 8.12
N THR A 135 4.69 0.69 8.00
CA THR A 135 6.00 1.10 8.48
C THR A 135 6.98 0.78 7.39
N LEU A 136 7.56 1.82 6.80
CA LEU A 136 8.55 1.66 5.75
C LEU A 136 9.82 1.04 6.32
N PRO A 137 10.40 0.03 5.65
CA PRO A 137 11.69 -0.49 6.03
C PRO A 137 12.77 0.58 5.85
N VAL A 138 13.62 0.74 6.86
CA VAL A 138 14.76 1.66 6.82
C VAL A 138 15.82 1.17 5.81
N GLY A 139 16.57 2.11 5.21
CA GLY A 139 17.67 1.79 4.31
C GLY A 139 17.24 1.35 2.90
N LEU A 140 15.98 1.58 2.52
CA LEU A 140 15.52 1.43 1.13
C LEU A 140 15.70 2.77 0.39
N GLU A 141 16.78 2.89 -0.36
CA GLU A 141 16.99 4.02 -1.27
C GLU A 141 15.88 4.08 -2.32
N GLY A 142 15.32 5.27 -2.56
CA GLY A 142 14.24 5.47 -3.53
C GLY A 142 12.93 4.78 -3.13
N SER A 143 12.72 4.47 -1.85
CA SER A 143 11.48 3.82 -1.41
C SER A 143 10.21 4.60 -1.77
N GLU A 144 10.28 5.93 -1.83
CA GLU A 144 9.22 6.83 -2.31
C GLU A 144 8.73 6.53 -3.73
N ASP A 145 9.55 5.90 -4.57
CA ASP A 145 9.19 5.52 -5.94
C ASP A 145 8.63 4.10 -6.05
N PHE A 146 8.65 3.33 -4.97
CA PHE A 146 8.12 1.97 -4.97
C PHE A 146 6.60 1.95 -4.87
N THR A 147 6.00 1.08 -5.67
CA THR A 147 4.57 0.78 -5.63
C THR A 147 4.36 -0.73 -5.63
N VAL A 148 3.55 -1.23 -4.70
CA VAL A 148 3.19 -2.65 -4.62
C VAL A 148 1.68 -2.79 -4.53
N VAL A 149 1.09 -3.65 -5.36
CA VAL A 149 -0.35 -3.94 -5.27
C VAL A 149 -0.54 -5.18 -4.43
N VAL A 150 -1.25 -5.04 -3.32
CA VAL A 150 -1.59 -6.14 -2.41
C VAL A 150 -3.07 -6.46 -2.56
N ARG A 151 -3.38 -7.74 -2.78
CA ARG A 151 -4.73 -8.28 -2.84
C ARG A 151 -5.06 -9.05 -1.56
N PHE A 152 -6.21 -8.77 -0.98
CA PHE A 152 -6.69 -9.44 0.23
C PHE A 152 -8.21 -9.35 0.34
N ASN A 153 -8.77 -10.20 1.19
CA ASN A 153 -10.21 -10.30 1.38
C ASN A 153 -10.53 -9.89 2.82
N LEU A 154 -11.63 -9.19 3.03
CA LEU A 154 -12.15 -8.81 4.33
C LEU A 154 -13.57 -9.35 4.50
N ASN A 155 -13.91 -9.70 5.73
CA ASN A 155 -15.27 -10.06 6.10
C ASN A 155 -16.11 -8.82 6.46
N ALA A 156 -17.38 -9.05 6.77
CA ALA A 156 -18.33 -8.01 7.18
C ALA A 156 -17.93 -7.21 8.43
N SER A 157 -17.04 -7.76 9.28
CA SER A 157 -16.54 -7.09 10.47
C SER A 157 -15.21 -6.37 10.24
N GLY A 158 -14.72 -6.32 8.99
CA GLY A 158 -13.47 -5.66 8.65
C GLY A 158 -12.22 -6.41 9.10
N LYS A 159 -12.35 -7.73 9.32
CA LYS A 159 -11.23 -8.64 9.59
C LYS A 159 -10.82 -9.36 8.32
N LEU A 160 -9.55 -9.71 8.24
CA LEU A 160 -8.92 -10.39 7.13
C LEU A 160 -9.44 -11.82 6.99
N GLU A 161 -9.89 -12.17 5.80
CA GLU A 161 -10.20 -13.55 5.40
C GLU A 161 -9.03 -14.13 4.62
N GLY A 162 -8.19 -14.90 5.30
CA GLY A 162 -7.01 -15.53 4.71
C GLY A 162 -5.75 -14.67 4.87
N ARG A 163 -4.81 -14.78 3.94
CA ARG A 163 -3.55 -14.03 3.96
C ARG A 163 -3.50 -13.01 2.82
N PRO A 164 -2.94 -11.82 3.04
CA PRO A 164 -2.72 -10.86 1.96
C PRO A 164 -1.67 -11.42 1.02
N THR A 165 -1.85 -11.18 -0.27
CA THR A 165 -0.94 -11.65 -1.32
C THR A 165 -0.50 -10.47 -2.17
N VAL A 166 0.75 -10.49 -2.60
CA VAL A 166 1.28 -9.49 -3.53
C VAL A 166 0.81 -9.87 -4.93
N GLU A 167 0.04 -8.98 -5.55
CA GLU A 167 -0.41 -9.13 -6.94
C GLU A 167 0.60 -8.53 -7.92
N LYS A 168 1.12 -7.34 -7.59
CA LYS A 168 2.18 -6.67 -8.35
C LYS A 168 3.28 -6.27 -7.40
N SER A 169 4.45 -6.86 -7.57
CA SER A 169 5.66 -6.55 -6.79
C SER A 169 6.22 -5.17 -7.15
N SER A 170 6.79 -4.49 -6.17
CA SER A 170 7.60 -3.27 -6.36
C SER A 170 8.98 -3.54 -6.97
N GLY A 171 9.38 -4.81 -7.10
CA GLY A 171 10.74 -5.21 -7.42
C GLY A 171 11.66 -5.31 -6.19
N ASN A 172 11.18 -4.90 -5.01
CA ASN A 172 11.91 -5.03 -3.75
C ASN A 172 11.12 -5.90 -2.74
N PRO A 173 11.60 -7.13 -2.42
CA PRO A 173 10.90 -8.03 -1.51
C PRO A 173 10.69 -7.48 -0.09
N GLN A 174 11.60 -6.62 0.39
CA GLN A 174 11.49 -6.02 1.72
C GLN A 174 10.35 -4.99 1.76
N PHE A 175 10.21 -4.20 0.69
CA PHE A 175 9.10 -3.27 0.53
C PHE A 175 7.77 -4.02 0.40
N ASP A 176 7.70 -5.05 -0.44
CA ASP A 176 6.50 -5.87 -0.63
C ASP A 176 6.04 -6.53 0.68
N ALA A 177 6.98 -7.08 1.45
CA ALA A 177 6.70 -7.67 2.75
C ALA A 177 6.20 -6.63 3.77
N SER A 178 6.66 -5.38 3.67
CA SER A 178 6.18 -4.28 4.53
C SER A 178 4.72 -3.94 4.28
N ALA A 179 4.28 -3.94 3.02
CA ALA A 179 2.88 -3.69 2.65
C ALA A 179 1.97 -4.83 3.12
N VAL A 180 2.38 -6.08 2.92
CA VAL A 180 1.65 -7.26 3.45
C VAL A 180 1.53 -7.19 4.98
N ARG A 181 2.61 -6.80 5.66
CA ARG A 181 2.61 -6.62 7.12
C ARG A 181 1.69 -5.49 7.56
N ALA A 182 1.59 -4.39 6.80
CA ALA A 182 0.69 -3.28 7.11
C ALA A 182 -0.77 -3.74 7.17
N VAL A 183 -1.20 -4.53 6.16
CA VAL A 183 -2.55 -5.13 6.13
C VAL A 183 -2.78 -6.00 7.37
N GLN A 184 -1.83 -6.89 7.68
CA GLN A 184 -1.94 -7.77 8.85
C GLN A 184 -1.96 -7.01 10.18
N LYS A 185 -1.23 -5.90 10.29
CA LYS A 185 -1.18 -5.08 11.51
C LYS A 185 -2.50 -4.31 11.70
N CYS A 186 -3.05 -3.78 10.62
CA CYS A 186 -4.36 -3.11 10.63
C CYS A 186 -5.52 -4.07 10.91
N ASP A 187 -5.42 -5.33 10.47
CA ASP A 187 -6.38 -6.36 10.81
C ASP A 187 -6.55 -6.53 12.33
N VAL A 188 -5.48 -6.38 13.12
CA VAL A 188 -5.55 -6.46 14.58
C VAL A 188 -6.50 -5.40 15.16
N ALA A 189 -6.39 -4.15 14.70
CA ALA A 189 -7.29 -3.06 15.08
C ALA A 189 -8.70 -3.23 14.51
N GLY A 190 -8.84 -3.94 13.37
CA GLY A 190 -10.07 -4.08 12.62
C GLY A 190 -10.25 -2.90 11.66
N LEU A 191 -10.28 -3.19 10.37
CA LEU A 191 -10.47 -2.18 9.34
C LEU A 191 -11.92 -1.70 9.33
N GLN A 192 -12.14 -0.40 9.25
CA GLN A 192 -13.49 0.16 9.13
C GLN A 192 -13.95 0.02 7.69
N VAL A 193 -14.90 -0.90 7.48
CA VAL A 193 -15.57 -1.12 6.20
C VAL A 193 -17.03 -0.65 6.29
N PRO A 194 -17.57 0.03 5.26
CA PRO A 194 -18.98 0.39 5.18
C PRO A 194 -19.88 -0.86 5.21
N ALA A 195 -20.91 -0.81 6.04
CA ALA A 195 -21.87 -1.89 6.16
C ALA A 195 -22.66 -2.10 4.86
N GLY A 196 -22.95 -3.36 4.52
CA GLY A 196 -23.79 -3.74 3.38
C GLY A 196 -23.05 -3.86 2.03
N LYS A 197 -21.72 -3.74 2.03
CA LYS A 197 -20.87 -3.84 0.82
C LYS A 197 -19.93 -5.04 0.84
N GLN A 198 -20.27 -6.10 1.56
CA GLN A 198 -19.37 -7.24 1.83
C GLN A 198 -18.80 -7.88 0.57
N ASP A 199 -19.61 -8.01 -0.49
CA ASP A 199 -19.17 -8.61 -1.76
C ASP A 199 -18.01 -7.83 -2.41
N ILE A 200 -17.92 -6.52 -2.15
CA ILE A 200 -16.85 -5.66 -2.66
C ILE A 200 -15.56 -5.86 -1.84
N TRP A 201 -15.70 -6.07 -0.53
CA TRP A 201 -14.57 -6.25 0.38
C TRP A 201 -14.01 -7.68 0.36
N SER A 202 -14.69 -8.62 -0.30
CA SER A 202 -14.20 -9.98 -0.51
C SER A 202 -13.09 -10.13 -1.57
N ASP A 203 -12.81 -9.09 -2.37
CA ASP A 203 -11.61 -9.01 -3.25
C ASP A 203 -11.13 -7.55 -3.31
N VAL A 204 -10.30 -7.15 -2.35
CA VAL A 204 -9.76 -5.79 -2.27
C VAL A 204 -8.35 -5.77 -2.83
N ARG A 205 -8.08 -4.76 -3.67
CA ARG A 205 -6.74 -4.47 -4.19
C ARG A 205 -6.37 -3.07 -3.80
N VAL A 206 -5.28 -2.95 -3.04
CA VAL A 206 -4.74 -1.65 -2.61
C VAL A 206 -3.37 -1.46 -3.22
N ASN A 207 -3.15 -0.28 -3.78
CA ASN A 207 -1.82 0.13 -4.23
C ASN A 207 -1.08 0.79 -3.08
N PHE A 208 0.00 0.15 -2.63
CA PHE A 208 0.83 0.69 -1.59
C PHE A 208 1.87 1.66 -2.19
N ASP A 209 1.57 2.96 -2.10
CA ASP A 209 2.44 4.07 -2.53
C ASP A 209 2.77 4.96 -1.31
N PRO A 210 4.07 5.13 -0.96
CA PRO A 210 4.49 5.96 0.16
C PRO A 210 4.11 7.44 0.03
N ARG A 211 4.13 7.98 -1.19
CA ARG A 211 3.80 9.38 -1.44
C ARG A 211 2.31 9.63 -1.21
N ALA A 212 1.48 8.67 -1.61
CA ALA A 212 0.04 8.75 -1.42
C ALA A 212 -0.40 8.53 0.04
N MET A 213 0.17 7.55 0.74
CA MET A 213 -0.31 7.17 2.08
C MET A 213 0.46 7.80 3.24
N LEU A 214 1.74 8.13 3.06
CA LEU A 214 2.59 8.66 4.13
C LEU A 214 2.96 10.13 3.89
N GLY A 215 2.60 10.70 2.73
CA GLY A 215 2.91 12.09 2.38
C GLY A 215 4.41 12.36 2.22
N LEU A 216 5.16 11.33 1.81
CA LEU A 216 6.60 11.42 1.52
C LEU A 216 6.88 12.09 0.17
#